data_AF-A0A4R4LRS2-F1
#
_entry.id   AF-A0A4R4LRS2-F1
#
_cell.length_a   1.000
_cell.length_b   1.000
_cell.length_c   1.000
_cell.angle_alpha   90.00
_cell.angle_beta   90.00
_cell.angle_gamma   90.00
#
_symmetry.space_group_name_H-M   'P 1'
#
loop_
_entity.id
_entity.type
_entity.pdbx_description
1 polymer ?
#
loop_
_entity_poly.entity_id
_entity_poly.type
_entity_poly.pdbx_seq_one_letter_code
_entity_poly.pdbx_strand_id
1 'polypeptide(L)'
;MSSDDTAAAHGGVRAEASPGAVPEDGPPDPGEQCALAGCTRPLPPPGRGRPAKYCGKAHADQASRDRRAADAAAVEEPLRRAEALAAPLPEAIGGLQERLAALTEALAQAQNGALARVRRAEAEAVAARQAEADAEARAAEADRARARADAEAAEAVRARRAAQQEAERDRAALEQVRADTAETIAAHLQLRDAARQAQAVAEAARDARTAELREARRAHEQDLARRDAAARDQAARLEAARSELARTAGALTAAREALAAAGGEARAQQARAQAAEHARDAALRDLQAAEARAAALETRARDLQAAADQAAADAAGARAALAACEAVSARLDTALAAARAEAAEQRERAARAEAAATAAEAAAAAAGARHPGDDRSDQDRSGEPADGRPRPQ
;
A
#
# COMPACT_ATOMS: atom_id res chain seq x y z
N MET A 1 -39.42 -91.73 40.05
CA MET A 1 -40.47 -92.23 40.96
C MET A 1 -40.97 -93.51 40.30
N SER A 2 -40.70 -94.71 40.82
CA SER A 2 -41.06 -95.22 42.17
C SER A 2 -42.59 -95.31 42.31
N SER A 3 -43.18 -96.45 42.72
CA SER A 3 -42.54 -97.71 43.15
C SER A 3 -43.57 -98.87 43.22
N ASP A 4 -43.10 -100.09 42.94
CA ASP A 4 -43.56 -101.39 43.51
C ASP A 4 -45.07 -101.77 43.29
N ASP A 5 -45.61 -102.95 43.62
CA ASP A 5 -45.14 -104.12 44.40
C ASP A 5 -45.72 -105.49 43.87
N THR A 6 -45.70 -106.56 44.68
CA THR A 6 -45.47 -107.96 44.21
C THR A 6 -46.35 -109.05 44.90
N ALA A 7 -46.35 -110.29 44.35
CA ALA A 7 -46.76 -111.59 44.96
C ALA A 7 -48.28 -111.85 45.20
N ALA A 8 -48.87 -113.07 45.23
CA ALA A 8 -48.52 -114.47 44.87
C ALA A 8 -49.87 -115.29 44.67
N ALA A 9 -50.11 -116.62 44.78
CA ALA A 9 -49.39 -117.81 45.32
C ALA A 9 -49.94 -119.18 44.76
N HIS A 10 -50.04 -120.21 45.62
CA HIS A 10 -50.38 -121.64 45.42
C HIS A 10 -51.90 -121.95 45.28
N GLY A 11 -52.42 -123.17 44.99
CA GLY A 11 -51.87 -124.51 44.66
C GLY A 11 -52.57 -125.70 45.39
N GLY A 12 -52.75 -126.89 44.76
CA GLY A 12 -53.29 -128.11 45.43
C GLY A 12 -53.79 -129.25 44.50
N VAL A 13 -53.64 -130.55 44.89
CA VAL A 13 -53.97 -131.78 44.09
C VAL A 13 -54.27 -133.02 44.99
N ARG A 14 -55.00 -134.04 44.46
CA ARG A 14 -55.30 -135.44 44.95
C ARG A 14 -56.62 -135.67 45.74
N ALA A 15 -57.18 -136.88 45.94
CA ALA A 15 -57.40 -138.12 45.15
C ALA A 15 -57.50 -139.42 46.03
N GLU A 16 -58.65 -140.14 45.98
CA GLU A 16 -58.88 -141.61 46.21
C GLU A 16 -58.58 -142.20 47.63
N ALA A 17 -58.85 -143.47 48.05
CA ALA A 17 -59.35 -144.73 47.42
C ALA A 17 -60.18 -145.65 48.41
N SER A 18 -60.45 -146.94 48.09
CA SER A 18 -61.19 -147.98 48.88
C SER A 18 -60.91 -149.41 48.29
N PRO A 19 -61.38 -150.62 48.77
CA PRO A 19 -62.30 -151.01 49.87
C PRO A 19 -61.83 -152.26 50.72
N GLY A 20 -62.65 -153.33 50.90
CA GLY A 20 -62.43 -154.61 51.64
C GLY A 20 -63.40 -155.74 51.15
N ALA A 21 -63.67 -156.90 51.79
CA ALA A 21 -63.25 -157.59 53.04
C ALA A 21 -63.84 -159.06 53.10
N VAL A 22 -63.59 -159.85 54.18
CA VAL A 22 -64.22 -161.16 54.62
C VAL A 22 -64.16 -162.41 53.68
N PRO A 23 -64.56 -163.67 54.04
CA PRO A 23 -64.72 -164.40 55.34
C PRO A 23 -64.22 -165.91 55.39
N GLU A 24 -64.36 -166.59 56.55
CA GLU A 24 -64.91 -167.98 56.91
C GLU A 24 -64.85 -169.21 55.92
N ASP A 25 -65.02 -170.53 56.25
CA ASP A 25 -65.16 -171.37 57.48
C ASP A 25 -64.94 -172.90 57.19
N GLY A 26 -65.01 -173.80 58.21
CA GLY A 26 -65.62 -175.15 58.05
C GLY A 26 -64.80 -176.48 58.26
N PRO A 27 -65.29 -177.48 59.05
CA PRO A 27 -64.69 -178.83 59.26
C PRO A 27 -65.49 -180.01 58.63
N PRO A 28 -64.99 -181.29 58.58
CA PRO A 28 -65.28 -182.28 59.66
C PRO A 28 -64.26 -183.47 59.84
N ASP A 29 -64.56 -184.40 60.76
CA ASP A 29 -63.92 -185.74 61.00
C ASP A 29 -65.06 -186.71 61.44
N PRO A 30 -65.15 -187.98 60.94
CA PRO A 30 -64.62 -189.12 61.72
C PRO A 30 -64.20 -190.36 60.87
N GLY A 31 -63.67 -191.43 61.50
CA GLY A 31 -63.88 -192.81 60.98
C GLY A 31 -62.76 -193.86 60.98
N GLU A 32 -61.69 -193.72 61.77
CA GLU A 32 -60.79 -194.82 62.20
C GLU A 32 -60.15 -195.75 61.13
N GLN A 33 -59.86 -195.25 59.93
CA GLN A 33 -58.84 -195.85 59.05
C GLN A 33 -57.44 -195.29 59.35
N CYS A 34 -56.38 -195.94 58.85
CA CYS A 34 -55.03 -195.39 58.93
C CYS A 34 -54.97 -194.02 58.23
N ALA A 35 -54.53 -192.96 58.92
CA ALA A 35 -54.60 -191.56 58.45
C ALA A 35 -53.58 -191.19 57.34
N LEU A 36 -53.24 -192.16 56.49
CA LEU A 36 -52.46 -192.03 55.26
C LEU A 36 -53.43 -192.31 54.09
N ALA A 37 -53.52 -191.38 53.13
CA ALA A 37 -54.48 -191.47 52.03
C ALA A 37 -54.37 -192.83 51.28
N GLY A 38 -55.50 -193.50 51.07
CA GLY A 38 -55.57 -194.82 50.43
C GLY A 38 -55.26 -196.02 51.33
N CYS A 39 -54.90 -195.83 52.62
CA CYS A 39 -54.57 -196.94 53.51
C CYS A 39 -55.78 -197.47 54.31
N THR A 40 -56.49 -198.44 53.74
CA THR A 40 -57.67 -199.09 54.36
C THR A 40 -57.34 -200.11 55.48
N ARG A 41 -56.07 -200.24 55.91
CA ARG A 41 -55.71 -201.17 56.99
C ARG A 41 -56.27 -200.68 58.33
N PRO A 42 -56.98 -201.53 59.09
CA PRO A 42 -57.49 -201.15 60.41
C PRO A 42 -56.34 -200.82 61.36
N LEU A 43 -56.58 -199.89 62.26
CA LEU A 43 -55.63 -199.53 63.30
C LEU A 43 -55.50 -200.68 64.32
N PRO A 44 -54.28 -200.96 64.84
CA PRO A 44 -54.10 -201.98 65.87
C PRO A 44 -54.86 -201.57 67.15
N PRO A 45 -55.42 -202.54 67.89
CA PRO A 45 -56.33 -202.25 69.00
C PRO A 45 -55.67 -201.42 70.12
N PRO A 46 -56.40 -200.48 70.75
CA PRO A 46 -55.83 -199.53 71.68
C PRO A 46 -55.39 -200.18 72.99
N GLY A 47 -54.08 -200.23 73.23
CA GLY A 47 -53.52 -200.41 74.57
C GLY A 47 -53.69 -199.16 75.44
N ARG A 48 -53.31 -199.23 76.72
CA ARG A 48 -53.32 -198.07 77.64
C ARG A 48 -52.32 -196.98 77.18
N GLY A 49 -52.79 -196.05 76.36
CA GLY A 49 -52.01 -194.96 75.79
C GLY A 49 -52.84 -194.10 74.84
N ARG A 50 -52.21 -193.11 74.20
CA ARG A 50 -52.86 -192.26 73.20
C ARG A 50 -53.07 -193.07 71.90
N PRO A 51 -54.25 -193.04 71.27
CA PRO A 51 -54.55 -193.88 70.10
C PRO A 51 -53.62 -193.56 68.92
N ALA A 52 -53.18 -194.62 68.23
CA ALA A 52 -52.25 -194.51 67.11
C ALA A 52 -52.99 -194.09 65.82
N LYS A 53 -52.66 -192.92 65.25
CA LYS A 53 -53.26 -192.44 63.98
C LYS A 53 -52.85 -193.23 62.73
N TYR A 54 -51.90 -194.15 62.84
CA TYR A 54 -51.33 -194.90 61.71
C TYR A 54 -51.14 -196.36 62.08
N CYS A 55 -51.40 -197.30 61.15
CA CYS A 55 -51.26 -198.73 61.40
C CYS A 55 -49.80 -199.23 61.49
N GLY A 56 -48.81 -198.34 61.42
CA GLY A 56 -47.39 -198.63 61.59
C GLY A 56 -46.51 -197.41 61.36
N LYS A 57 -45.27 -197.44 61.86
CA LYS A 57 -44.32 -196.30 61.78
C LYS A 57 -44.11 -195.81 60.34
N ALA A 58 -43.96 -196.72 59.39
CA ALA A 58 -43.74 -196.38 57.98
C ALA A 58 -44.85 -195.49 57.39
N HIS A 59 -46.10 -195.63 57.83
CA HIS A 59 -47.20 -194.78 57.34
C HIS A 59 -47.25 -193.42 58.04
N ALA A 60 -46.77 -193.31 59.28
CA ALA A 60 -46.55 -192.02 59.93
C ALA A 60 -45.40 -191.25 59.26
N ASP A 61 -44.31 -191.94 58.91
CA ASP A 61 -43.17 -191.38 58.17
C ASP A 61 -43.59 -190.95 56.76
N GLN A 62 -44.38 -191.77 56.03
CA GLN A 62 -44.92 -191.41 54.71
C GLN A 62 -45.87 -190.20 54.80
N ALA A 63 -46.84 -190.21 55.72
CA ALA A 63 -47.74 -189.07 55.94
C ALA A 63 -47.01 -187.81 56.49
N SER A 64 -45.73 -187.90 56.83
CA SER A 64 -44.86 -186.76 57.15
C SER A 64 -44.06 -186.26 55.93
N ARG A 65 -43.82 -187.12 54.93
CA ARG A 65 -43.29 -186.74 53.62
C ARG A 65 -44.39 -186.09 52.77
N ASP A 66 -45.57 -186.71 52.69
CA ASP A 66 -46.68 -186.25 51.86
C ASP A 66 -47.16 -184.85 52.27
N ARG A 67 -47.26 -184.58 53.59
CA ARG A 67 -47.52 -183.22 54.09
C ARG A 67 -46.42 -182.25 53.70
N ARG A 68 -45.14 -182.57 53.93
CA ARG A 68 -44.04 -181.66 53.54
C ARG A 68 -43.95 -181.43 52.02
N ALA A 69 -44.38 -182.38 51.20
CA ALA A 69 -44.51 -182.19 49.76
C ALA A 69 -45.71 -181.31 49.39
N ALA A 70 -46.85 -181.46 50.08
CA ALA A 70 -48.02 -180.59 49.90
C ALA A 70 -47.76 -179.16 50.39
N ASP A 71 -47.13 -179.00 51.56
CA ASP A 71 -46.73 -177.71 52.14
C ASP A 71 -45.73 -176.98 51.22
N ALA A 72 -44.78 -177.72 50.62
CA ALA A 72 -43.85 -177.16 49.62
C ALA A 72 -44.58 -176.75 48.33
N ALA A 73 -45.42 -177.62 47.76
CA ALA A 73 -46.18 -177.32 46.54
C ALA A 73 -47.15 -176.13 46.72
N ALA A 74 -47.75 -175.99 47.91
CA ALA A 74 -48.62 -174.87 48.28
C ALA A 74 -47.86 -173.52 48.38
N VAL A 75 -46.52 -173.53 48.41
CA VAL A 75 -45.67 -172.34 48.51
C VAL A 75 -44.90 -172.09 47.21
N GLU A 76 -44.30 -173.11 46.58
CA GLU A 76 -43.57 -172.97 45.32
C GLU A 76 -44.46 -172.57 44.14
N GLU A 77 -45.68 -173.10 44.04
CA GLU A 77 -46.60 -172.77 42.94
C GLU A 77 -47.03 -171.28 42.95
N PRO A 78 -47.48 -170.67 44.06
CA PRO A 78 -47.73 -169.23 44.09
C PRO A 78 -46.45 -168.39 44.00
N LEU A 79 -45.29 -168.86 44.50
CA LEU A 79 -44.01 -168.16 44.31
C LEU A 79 -43.64 -168.07 42.83
N ARG A 80 -43.66 -169.19 42.10
CA ARG A 80 -43.44 -169.20 40.63
C ARG A 80 -44.45 -168.32 39.89
N ARG A 81 -45.70 -168.26 40.35
CA ARG A 81 -46.72 -167.41 39.74
C ARG A 81 -46.45 -165.92 40.00
N ALA A 82 -45.96 -165.57 41.18
CA ALA A 82 -45.50 -164.22 41.50
C ALA A 82 -44.21 -163.85 40.72
N GLU A 83 -43.23 -164.75 40.63
CA GLU A 83 -42.01 -164.58 39.84
C GLU A 83 -42.32 -164.40 38.34
N ALA A 84 -43.23 -165.20 37.77
CA ALA A 84 -43.64 -165.07 36.37
C ALA A 84 -44.37 -163.75 36.08
N LEU A 85 -45.13 -163.21 37.05
CA LEU A 85 -45.75 -161.89 36.96
C LEU A 85 -44.77 -160.74 37.21
N ALA A 86 -43.70 -160.96 37.98
CA ALA A 86 -42.65 -159.99 38.25
C ALA A 86 -41.53 -159.98 37.19
N ALA A 87 -41.31 -161.07 36.46
CA ALA A 87 -40.28 -161.19 35.42
C ALA A 87 -40.32 -160.10 34.32
N PRO A 88 -41.49 -159.69 33.78
CA PRO A 88 -41.55 -158.58 32.81
C PRO A 88 -41.47 -157.18 33.47
N LEU A 89 -41.50 -157.08 34.81
CA LEU A 89 -41.58 -155.79 35.50
C LEU A 89 -40.30 -154.94 35.34
N PRO A 90 -39.07 -155.48 35.40
CA PRO A 90 -37.85 -154.72 35.12
C PRO A 90 -37.80 -154.16 33.69
N GLU A 91 -38.30 -154.90 32.70
CA GLU A 91 -38.36 -154.44 31.30
C GLU A 91 -39.39 -153.31 31.13
N ALA A 92 -40.57 -153.46 31.74
CA ALA A 92 -41.58 -152.40 31.78
C ALA A 92 -41.09 -151.14 32.52
N ILE A 93 -40.33 -151.30 33.61
CA ILE A 93 -39.68 -150.20 34.34
C ILE A 93 -38.60 -149.54 33.48
N GLY A 94 -37.76 -150.32 32.77
CA GLY A 94 -36.77 -149.80 31.83
C GLY A 94 -37.40 -148.98 30.73
N GLY A 95 -38.42 -149.52 30.04
CA GLY A 95 -39.16 -148.79 29.00
C GLY A 95 -39.90 -147.55 29.52
N LEU A 96 -40.30 -147.51 30.80
CA LEU A 96 -40.82 -146.30 31.44
C LEU A 96 -39.71 -145.29 31.77
N GLN A 97 -38.54 -145.74 32.22
CA GLN A 97 -37.37 -144.90 32.47
C GLN A 97 -36.83 -144.27 31.18
N GLU A 98 -36.75 -145.02 30.08
CA GLU A 98 -36.39 -144.51 28.74
C GLU A 98 -37.40 -143.48 28.24
N ARG A 99 -38.71 -143.74 28.39
CA ARG A 99 -39.76 -142.78 28.02
C ARG A 99 -39.72 -141.52 28.88
N LEU A 100 -39.45 -141.64 30.19
CA LEU A 100 -39.25 -140.49 31.07
C LEU A 100 -37.99 -139.70 30.68
N ALA A 101 -36.87 -140.36 30.41
CA ALA A 101 -35.64 -139.73 29.94
C ALA A 101 -35.86 -138.97 28.62
N ALA A 102 -36.51 -139.60 27.64
CA ALA A 102 -36.86 -138.98 26.37
C ALA A 102 -37.83 -137.79 26.54
N LEU A 103 -38.80 -137.87 27.46
CA LEU A 103 -39.68 -136.75 27.78
C LEU A 103 -38.94 -135.62 28.49
N THR A 104 -38.02 -135.90 29.42
CA THR A 104 -37.19 -134.87 30.07
C THR A 104 -36.23 -134.21 29.10
N GLU A 105 -35.65 -134.97 28.17
CA GLU A 105 -34.78 -134.43 27.12
C GLU A 105 -35.57 -133.58 26.12
N ALA A 106 -36.72 -134.05 25.64
CA ALA A 106 -37.60 -133.26 24.79
C ALA A 106 -38.10 -131.99 25.50
N LEU A 107 -38.39 -132.05 26.80
CA LEU A 107 -38.75 -130.88 27.62
C LEU A 107 -37.58 -129.92 27.78
N ALA A 108 -36.35 -130.42 28.03
CA ALA A 108 -35.14 -129.62 28.12
C ALA A 108 -34.82 -128.93 26.78
N GLN A 109 -34.95 -129.64 25.66
CA GLN A 109 -34.81 -129.08 24.31
C GLN A 109 -35.89 -128.02 24.03
N ALA A 110 -37.14 -128.26 24.43
CA ALA A 110 -38.23 -127.29 24.29
C ALA A 110 -38.00 -126.02 25.15
N GLN A 111 -37.54 -126.19 26.40
CA GLN A 111 -37.18 -125.09 27.30
C GLN A 111 -35.98 -124.30 26.78
N ASN A 112 -34.89 -124.97 26.39
CA ASN A 112 -33.70 -124.34 25.82
C ASN A 112 -34.03 -123.61 24.51
N GLY A 113 -34.87 -124.21 23.64
CA GLY A 113 -35.36 -123.58 22.42
C GLY A 113 -36.27 -122.38 22.69
N ALA A 114 -37.09 -122.42 23.74
CA ALA A 114 -37.90 -121.27 24.17
C ALA A 114 -37.02 -120.14 24.73
N LEU A 115 -36.08 -120.45 25.63
CA LEU A 115 -35.12 -119.49 26.18
C LEU A 115 -34.21 -118.89 25.09
N ALA A 116 -33.82 -119.66 24.08
CA ALA A 116 -33.07 -119.15 22.93
C ALA A 116 -33.92 -118.18 22.08
N ARG A 117 -35.21 -118.46 21.85
CA ARG A 117 -36.13 -117.52 21.18
C ARG A 117 -36.36 -116.25 22.00
N VAL A 118 -36.53 -116.37 23.32
CA VAL A 118 -36.68 -115.20 24.21
C VAL A 118 -35.42 -114.34 24.20
N ARG A 119 -34.24 -114.92 24.45
CA ARG A 119 -32.95 -114.20 24.41
C ARG A 119 -32.68 -113.55 23.05
N ARG A 120 -33.09 -114.20 21.95
CA ARG A 120 -33.00 -113.61 20.61
C ARG A 120 -33.95 -112.41 20.46
N ALA A 121 -35.20 -112.54 20.86
CA ALA A 121 -36.18 -111.44 20.80
C ALA A 121 -35.79 -110.27 21.72
N GLU A 122 -35.22 -110.55 22.90
CA GLU A 122 -34.64 -109.55 23.81
C GLU A 122 -33.45 -108.83 23.16
N ALA A 123 -32.53 -109.55 22.52
CA ALA A 123 -31.40 -108.97 21.80
C ALA A 123 -31.85 -108.14 20.58
N GLU A 124 -32.82 -108.63 19.81
CA GLU A 124 -33.41 -107.91 18.68
C GLU A 124 -34.16 -106.64 19.16
N ALA A 125 -34.86 -106.69 20.29
CA ALA A 125 -35.52 -105.53 20.89
C ALA A 125 -34.54 -104.50 21.48
N VAL A 126 -33.44 -104.94 22.08
CA VAL A 126 -32.35 -104.05 22.54
C VAL A 126 -31.67 -103.39 21.35
N ALA A 127 -31.34 -104.14 20.31
CA ALA A 127 -30.75 -103.61 19.08
C ALA A 127 -31.69 -102.62 18.37
N ALA A 128 -33.01 -102.88 18.34
CA ALA A 128 -33.99 -101.95 17.80
C ALA A 128 -34.03 -100.63 18.58
N ARG A 129 -34.08 -100.68 19.92
CA ARG A 129 -34.05 -99.47 20.77
C ARG A 129 -32.74 -98.69 20.67
N GLN A 130 -31.61 -99.39 20.48
CA GLN A 130 -30.32 -98.75 20.22
C GLN A 130 -30.31 -98.06 18.85
N ALA A 131 -30.80 -98.71 17.80
CA ALA A 131 -30.90 -98.12 16.46
C ALA A 131 -31.88 -96.92 16.41
N GLU A 132 -32.95 -96.96 17.20
CA GLU A 132 -33.89 -95.86 17.42
C GLU A 132 -33.21 -94.67 18.13
N ALA A 133 -32.58 -94.90 19.29
CA ALA A 133 -31.85 -93.86 20.02
C ALA A 133 -30.69 -93.25 19.20
N ASP A 134 -29.97 -94.06 18.42
CA ASP A 134 -28.95 -93.61 17.48
C ASP A 134 -29.54 -92.75 16.34
N ALA A 135 -30.76 -93.06 15.88
CA ALA A 135 -31.46 -92.28 14.87
C ALA A 135 -31.95 -90.94 15.43
N GLU A 136 -32.51 -90.91 16.64
CA GLU A 136 -32.85 -89.69 17.37
C GLU A 136 -31.61 -88.82 17.63
N ALA A 137 -30.49 -89.43 18.06
CA ALA A 137 -29.24 -88.72 18.30
C ALA A 137 -28.70 -88.04 17.01
N ARG A 138 -28.73 -88.75 15.87
CA ARG A 138 -28.36 -88.21 14.55
C ARG A 138 -29.31 -87.12 14.07
N ALA A 139 -30.62 -87.28 14.26
CA ALA A 139 -31.62 -86.26 13.92
C ALA A 139 -31.39 -84.97 14.75
N ALA A 140 -31.25 -85.12 16.07
CA ALA A 140 -30.98 -84.00 16.96
C ALA A 140 -29.60 -83.34 16.69
N GLU A 141 -28.62 -84.07 16.17
CA GLU A 141 -27.36 -83.48 15.69
C GLU A 141 -27.54 -82.72 14.38
N ALA A 142 -28.28 -83.25 13.42
CA ALA A 142 -28.59 -82.57 12.17
C ALA A 142 -29.39 -81.27 12.41
N ASP A 143 -30.35 -81.28 13.32
CA ASP A 143 -31.09 -80.07 13.72
C ASP A 143 -30.19 -79.05 14.42
N ARG A 144 -29.29 -79.49 15.31
CA ARG A 144 -28.26 -78.60 15.91
C ARG A 144 -27.30 -78.03 14.85
N ALA A 145 -26.92 -78.80 13.85
CA ALA A 145 -26.06 -78.35 12.76
C ALA A 145 -26.78 -77.32 11.87
N ARG A 146 -28.04 -77.59 11.51
CA ARG A 146 -28.90 -76.65 10.79
C ARG A 146 -29.11 -75.34 11.55
N ALA A 147 -29.45 -75.41 12.84
CA ALA A 147 -29.67 -74.22 13.66
C ALA A 147 -28.40 -73.35 13.78
N ARG A 148 -27.20 -73.95 13.80
CA ARG A 148 -25.93 -73.22 13.70
C ARG A 148 -25.76 -72.56 12.33
N ALA A 149 -25.95 -73.30 11.24
CA ALA A 149 -25.83 -72.77 9.88
C ALA A 149 -26.82 -71.62 9.60
N ASP A 150 -28.07 -71.73 10.07
CA ASP A 150 -29.08 -70.67 9.96
C ASP A 150 -28.70 -69.43 10.79
N ALA A 151 -28.10 -69.60 11.97
CA ALA A 151 -27.60 -68.51 12.80
C ALA A 151 -26.36 -67.81 12.20
N GLU A 152 -25.40 -68.59 11.70
CA GLU A 152 -24.19 -68.12 11.00
C GLU A 152 -24.56 -67.36 9.70
N ALA A 153 -25.51 -67.87 8.93
CA ALA A 153 -26.03 -67.21 7.74
C ALA A 153 -26.74 -65.88 8.09
N ALA A 154 -27.55 -65.87 9.16
CA ALA A 154 -28.17 -64.64 9.66
C ALA A 154 -27.12 -63.62 10.14
N GLU A 155 -26.02 -64.08 10.75
CA GLU A 155 -24.91 -63.21 11.15
C GLU A 155 -24.15 -62.65 9.96
N ALA A 156 -23.80 -63.47 8.97
CA ALA A 156 -23.16 -63.03 7.73
C ALA A 156 -24.01 -62.00 6.97
N VAL A 157 -25.34 -62.12 7.01
CA VAL A 157 -26.26 -61.09 6.46
C VAL A 157 -26.27 -59.81 7.30
N ARG A 158 -26.22 -59.89 8.64
CA ARG A 158 -26.08 -58.71 9.52
C ARG A 158 -24.75 -57.99 9.27
N ALA A 159 -23.64 -58.74 9.27
CA ALA A 159 -22.29 -58.21 9.05
C ALA A 159 -22.16 -57.56 7.66
N ARG A 160 -22.67 -58.19 6.60
CA ARG A 160 -22.67 -57.60 5.25
C ARG A 160 -23.48 -56.30 5.20
N ARG A 161 -24.65 -56.23 5.85
CA ARG A 161 -25.47 -55.01 5.93
C ARG A 161 -24.76 -53.90 6.72
N ALA A 162 -24.08 -54.23 7.81
CA ALA A 162 -23.30 -53.27 8.58
C ALA A 162 -22.14 -52.68 7.74
N ALA A 163 -21.34 -53.54 7.10
CA ALA A 163 -20.25 -53.11 6.22
C ALA A 163 -20.73 -52.30 4.99
N GLN A 164 -21.93 -52.59 4.47
CA GLN A 164 -22.56 -51.77 3.42
C GLN A 164 -22.93 -50.37 3.95
N GLN A 165 -23.56 -50.28 5.12
CA GLN A 165 -23.91 -48.99 5.74
C GLN A 165 -22.67 -48.17 6.15
N GLU A 166 -21.59 -48.84 6.56
CA GLU A 166 -20.30 -48.22 6.86
C GLU A 166 -19.67 -47.64 5.58
N ALA A 167 -19.56 -48.44 4.52
CA ALA A 167 -19.06 -47.97 3.22
C ALA A 167 -19.95 -46.88 2.56
N GLU A 168 -21.25 -46.85 2.85
CA GLU A 168 -22.16 -45.77 2.43
C GLU A 168 -21.90 -44.47 3.21
N ARG A 169 -21.66 -44.56 4.54
CA ARG A 169 -21.28 -43.40 5.38
C ARG A 169 -19.91 -42.86 4.99
N ASP A 170 -18.92 -43.72 4.74
CA ASP A 170 -17.58 -43.32 4.31
C ASP A 170 -17.61 -42.59 2.96
N ARG A 171 -18.44 -43.06 2.02
CA ARG A 171 -18.67 -42.36 0.75
C ARG A 171 -19.30 -40.99 0.96
N ALA A 172 -20.36 -40.89 1.75
CA ALA A 172 -21.00 -39.62 2.06
C ALA A 172 -20.04 -38.64 2.76
N ALA A 173 -19.22 -39.12 3.69
CA ALA A 173 -18.20 -38.31 4.35
C ALA A 173 -17.09 -37.85 3.39
N LEU A 174 -16.63 -38.71 2.48
CA LEU A 174 -15.66 -38.34 1.43
C LEU A 174 -16.26 -37.35 0.41
N GLU A 175 -17.55 -37.46 0.10
CA GLU A 175 -18.26 -36.51 -0.77
C GLU A 175 -18.45 -35.16 -0.09
N GLN A 176 -18.78 -35.14 1.21
CA GLN A 176 -18.81 -33.92 2.01
C GLN A 176 -17.43 -33.25 2.08
N VAL A 177 -16.38 -33.98 2.45
CA VAL A 177 -15.00 -33.43 2.51
C VAL A 177 -14.56 -32.87 1.15
N ARG A 178 -14.99 -33.47 0.03
CA ARG A 178 -14.75 -32.93 -1.32
C ARG A 178 -15.52 -31.63 -1.58
N ALA A 179 -16.77 -31.53 -1.14
CA ALA A 179 -17.57 -30.30 -1.24
C ALA A 179 -16.97 -29.18 -0.39
N ASP A 180 -16.69 -29.43 0.89
CA ASP A 180 -16.08 -28.49 1.83
C ASP A 180 -14.71 -27.99 1.31
N THR A 181 -13.91 -28.89 0.73
CA THR A 181 -12.62 -28.54 0.10
C THR A 181 -12.81 -27.69 -1.16
N ALA A 182 -13.80 -28.01 -2.00
CA ALA A 182 -14.10 -27.25 -3.21
C ALA A 182 -14.61 -25.83 -2.88
N GLU A 183 -15.45 -25.68 -1.86
CA GLU A 183 -15.89 -24.37 -1.34
C GLU A 183 -14.70 -23.58 -0.78
N THR A 184 -13.85 -24.20 0.02
CA THR A 184 -12.62 -23.58 0.56
C THR A 184 -11.68 -23.10 -0.55
N ILE A 185 -11.49 -23.90 -1.61
CA ILE A 185 -10.72 -23.50 -2.80
C ILE A 185 -11.40 -22.33 -3.52
N ALA A 186 -12.72 -22.36 -3.71
CA ALA A 186 -13.46 -21.27 -4.36
C ALA A 186 -13.34 -19.95 -3.57
N ALA A 187 -13.47 -19.99 -2.25
CA ALA A 187 -13.28 -18.83 -1.36
C ALA A 187 -11.84 -18.27 -1.43
N HIS A 188 -10.82 -19.14 -1.44
CA HIS A 188 -9.43 -18.70 -1.61
C HIS A 188 -9.16 -18.10 -3.00
N LEU A 189 -9.77 -18.62 -4.06
CA LEU A 189 -9.66 -18.04 -5.42
C LEU A 189 -10.32 -16.66 -5.48
N GLN A 190 -11.54 -16.51 -4.93
CA GLN A 190 -12.24 -15.22 -4.82
C GLN A 190 -11.42 -14.21 -4.02
N LEU A 191 -10.88 -14.59 -2.87
CA LEU A 191 -10.03 -13.72 -2.03
C LEU A 191 -8.75 -13.28 -2.76
N ARG A 192 -8.08 -14.20 -3.46
CA ARG A 192 -6.87 -13.91 -4.25
C ARG A 192 -7.17 -12.96 -5.40
N ASP A 193 -8.29 -13.14 -6.09
CA ASP A 193 -8.62 -12.34 -7.26
C ASP A 193 -9.21 -10.97 -6.86
N ALA A 194 -9.87 -10.86 -5.71
CA ALA A 194 -10.17 -9.59 -5.05
C ALA A 194 -8.90 -8.85 -4.58
N ALA A 195 -7.90 -9.55 -4.03
CA ALA A 195 -6.62 -8.96 -3.66
C ALA A 195 -5.84 -8.42 -4.88
N ARG A 196 -5.89 -9.13 -6.02
CA ARG A 196 -5.34 -8.67 -7.31
C ARG A 196 -6.06 -7.41 -7.83
N GLN A 197 -7.38 -7.35 -7.72
CA GLN A 197 -8.15 -6.15 -8.07
C GLN A 197 -7.79 -4.96 -7.17
N ALA A 198 -7.68 -5.18 -5.85
CA ALA A 198 -7.25 -4.15 -4.90
C ALA A 198 -5.84 -3.64 -5.18
N GLN A 199 -4.90 -4.54 -5.53
CA GLN A 199 -3.55 -4.15 -5.97
C GLN A 199 -3.60 -3.28 -7.23
N ALA A 200 -4.32 -3.70 -8.27
CA ALA A 200 -4.42 -2.94 -9.52
C ALA A 200 -5.05 -1.54 -9.32
N VAL A 201 -6.04 -1.42 -8.44
CA VAL A 201 -6.62 -0.13 -8.04
C VAL A 201 -5.63 0.74 -7.28
N ALA A 202 -4.83 0.16 -6.36
CA ALA A 202 -3.80 0.88 -5.62
C ALA A 202 -2.65 1.35 -6.52
N GLU A 203 -2.22 0.54 -7.49
CA GLU A 203 -1.22 0.89 -8.50
C GLU A 203 -1.72 2.01 -9.43
N ALA A 204 -2.95 1.90 -9.94
CA ALA A 204 -3.58 2.95 -10.74
C ALA A 204 -3.71 4.28 -9.96
N ALA A 205 -4.10 4.22 -8.68
CA ALA A 205 -4.18 5.39 -7.82
C ALA A 205 -2.80 6.02 -7.55
N ARG A 206 -1.76 5.22 -7.31
CA ARG A 206 -0.38 5.70 -7.15
C ARG A 206 0.11 6.40 -8.42
N ASP A 207 -0.14 5.81 -9.58
CA ASP A 207 0.35 6.34 -10.84
C ASP A 207 -0.43 7.58 -11.29
N ALA A 208 -1.73 7.67 -10.98
CA ALA A 208 -2.52 8.90 -11.09
C ALA A 208 -1.96 10.03 -10.20
N ARG A 209 -1.72 9.80 -8.90
CA ARG A 209 -1.07 10.79 -8.02
C ARG A 209 0.34 11.17 -8.48
N THR A 210 1.05 10.24 -9.12
CA THR A 210 2.37 10.52 -9.72
C THR A 210 2.26 11.38 -10.98
N ALA A 211 1.19 11.24 -11.77
CA ALA A 211 0.89 12.12 -12.89
C ALA A 211 0.51 13.53 -12.42
N GLU A 212 -0.41 13.65 -11.46
CA GLU A 212 -0.78 14.93 -10.82
C GLU A 212 0.45 15.68 -10.28
N LEU A 213 1.35 14.99 -9.58
CA LEU A 213 2.56 15.59 -9.03
C LEU A 213 3.54 16.09 -10.13
N ARG A 214 3.61 15.40 -11.27
CA ARG A 214 4.40 15.85 -12.44
C ARG A 214 3.77 17.07 -13.10
N GLU A 215 2.45 17.11 -13.21
CA GLU A 215 1.70 18.23 -13.77
C GLU A 215 1.81 19.48 -12.87
N ALA A 216 1.60 19.33 -11.57
CA ALA A 216 1.76 20.40 -10.59
C ALA A 216 3.18 20.98 -10.56
N ARG A 217 4.22 20.14 -10.70
CA ARG A 217 5.61 20.60 -10.84
C ARG A 217 5.82 21.41 -12.14
N ARG A 218 5.36 20.91 -13.29
CA ARG A 218 5.44 21.64 -14.56
C ARG A 218 4.70 22.97 -14.52
N ALA A 219 3.52 23.01 -13.91
CA ALA A 219 2.75 24.24 -13.72
C ALA A 219 3.50 25.23 -12.81
N HIS A 220 4.13 24.77 -11.74
CA HIS A 220 4.96 25.59 -10.86
C HIS A 220 6.23 26.12 -11.55
N GLU A 221 6.92 25.27 -12.31
CA GLU A 221 8.09 25.65 -13.13
C GLU A 221 7.71 26.72 -14.17
N GLN A 222 6.56 26.58 -14.82
CA GLN A 222 6.01 27.60 -15.73
C GLN A 222 5.62 28.89 -14.99
N ASP A 223 5.08 28.81 -13.78
CA ASP A 223 4.76 29.98 -12.94
C ASP A 223 6.02 30.75 -12.51
N LEU A 224 7.08 30.05 -12.12
CA LEU A 224 8.37 30.65 -11.83
C LEU A 224 8.95 31.31 -13.09
N ALA A 225 8.99 30.60 -14.22
CA ALA A 225 9.47 31.16 -15.49
C ALA A 225 8.68 32.41 -15.94
N ARG A 226 7.35 32.43 -15.74
CA ARG A 226 6.49 33.61 -15.98
C ARG A 226 6.83 34.78 -15.05
N ARG A 227 7.05 34.52 -13.76
CA ARG A 227 7.44 35.55 -12.77
C ARG A 227 8.84 36.10 -13.05
N ASP A 228 9.80 35.24 -13.38
CA ASP A 228 11.17 35.62 -13.71
C ASP A 228 11.24 36.42 -15.03
N ALA A 229 10.37 36.14 -16.00
CA ALA A 229 10.23 36.94 -17.20
C ALA A 229 9.65 38.33 -16.86
N ALA A 230 8.54 38.39 -16.12
CA ALA A 230 7.93 39.66 -15.70
C ALA A 230 8.87 40.53 -14.85
N ALA A 231 9.68 39.92 -13.97
CA ALA A 231 10.68 40.61 -13.17
C ALA A 231 11.83 41.18 -14.03
N ARG A 232 12.28 40.45 -15.06
CA ARG A 232 13.27 40.94 -16.03
C ARG A 232 12.71 42.08 -16.88
N ASP A 233 11.47 41.98 -17.35
CA ASP A 233 10.78 43.05 -18.06
C ASP A 233 10.64 44.31 -17.19
N GLN A 234 10.29 44.16 -15.91
CA GLN A 234 10.18 45.27 -14.97
C GLN A 234 11.55 45.91 -14.68
N ALA A 235 12.60 45.11 -14.52
CA ALA A 235 13.97 45.62 -14.36
C ALA A 235 14.43 46.39 -15.61
N ALA A 236 14.18 45.87 -16.81
CA ALA A 236 14.50 46.55 -18.07
C ALA A 236 13.74 47.88 -18.22
N ARG A 237 12.44 47.92 -17.86
CA ARG A 237 11.64 49.16 -17.84
C ARG A 237 12.16 50.18 -16.84
N LEU A 238 12.58 49.75 -15.64
CA LEU A 238 13.18 50.62 -14.63
C LEU A 238 14.53 51.20 -15.10
N GLU A 239 15.37 50.40 -15.76
CA GLU A 239 16.67 50.87 -16.26
C GLU A 239 16.54 51.78 -17.50
N ALA A 240 15.55 51.53 -18.36
CA ALA A 240 15.17 52.45 -19.43
C ALA A 240 14.66 53.79 -18.85
N ALA A 241 13.82 53.76 -17.80
CA ALA A 241 13.33 54.96 -17.13
C ALA A 241 14.44 55.74 -16.42
N ARG A 242 15.41 55.06 -15.77
CA ARG A 242 16.64 55.69 -15.24
C ARG A 242 17.46 56.34 -16.34
N SER A 243 17.63 55.68 -17.48
CA SER A 243 18.36 56.20 -18.63
C SER A 243 17.68 57.42 -19.26
N GLU A 244 16.35 57.46 -19.30
CA GLU A 244 15.57 58.63 -19.73
C GLU A 244 15.66 59.78 -18.70
N LEU A 245 15.59 59.47 -17.41
CA LEU A 245 15.77 60.46 -16.34
C LEU A 245 17.18 61.08 -16.37
N ALA A 246 18.21 60.27 -16.62
CA ALA A 246 19.59 60.75 -16.77
C ALA A 246 19.75 61.63 -18.02
N ARG A 247 19.16 61.25 -19.17
CA ARG A 247 19.18 62.07 -20.39
C ARG A 247 18.41 63.38 -20.24
N THR A 248 17.23 63.36 -19.62
CA THR A 248 16.43 64.58 -19.39
C THR A 248 17.05 65.50 -18.33
N ALA A 249 17.68 64.96 -17.28
CA ALA A 249 18.48 65.74 -16.33
C ALA A 249 19.71 66.38 -17.01
N GLY A 250 20.43 65.64 -17.85
CA GLY A 250 21.54 66.17 -18.64
C GLY A 250 21.10 67.28 -19.60
N ALA A 251 19.99 67.08 -20.31
CA ALA A 251 19.40 68.09 -21.19
C ALA A 251 18.94 69.34 -20.42
N LEU A 252 18.38 69.19 -19.22
CA LEU A 252 18.01 70.31 -18.34
C LEU A 252 19.25 71.09 -17.85
N THR A 253 20.34 70.41 -17.52
CA THR A 253 21.61 71.06 -17.17
C THR A 253 22.18 71.83 -18.36
N ALA A 254 22.27 71.20 -19.54
CA ALA A 254 22.73 71.87 -20.76
C ALA A 254 21.83 73.07 -21.15
N ALA A 255 20.51 72.97 -20.95
CA ALA A 255 19.59 74.09 -21.19
C ALA A 255 19.77 75.23 -20.18
N ARG A 256 20.10 74.94 -18.92
CA ARG A 256 20.45 75.94 -17.89
C ARG A 256 21.78 76.61 -18.20
N GLU A 257 22.78 75.85 -18.64
CA GLU A 257 24.08 76.37 -19.08
C GLU A 257 23.95 77.25 -20.32
N ALA A 258 23.18 76.82 -21.33
CA ALA A 258 22.86 77.62 -22.51
C ALA A 258 22.09 78.90 -22.16
N LEU A 259 21.14 78.85 -21.23
CA LEU A 259 20.42 80.04 -20.74
C LEU A 259 21.35 80.99 -19.96
N ALA A 260 22.28 80.46 -19.17
CA ALA A 260 23.28 81.26 -18.46
C ALA A 260 24.29 81.90 -19.42
N ALA A 261 24.71 81.19 -20.46
CA ALA A 261 25.55 81.70 -21.54
C ALA A 261 24.84 82.80 -22.34
N ALA A 262 23.62 82.56 -22.83
CA ALA A 262 22.81 83.55 -23.53
C ALA A 262 22.50 84.78 -22.65
N GLY A 263 22.26 84.58 -21.35
CA GLY A 263 22.12 85.67 -20.38
C GLY A 263 23.44 86.41 -20.10
N GLY A 264 24.59 85.78 -20.28
CA GLY A 264 25.91 86.42 -20.29
C GLY A 264 26.13 87.25 -21.55
N GLU A 265 25.86 86.67 -22.72
CA GLU A 265 25.94 87.34 -24.03
C GLU A 265 24.99 88.54 -24.11
N ALA A 266 23.74 88.41 -23.68
CA ALA A 266 22.77 89.51 -23.65
C ALA A 266 23.27 90.68 -22.78
N ARG A 267 23.84 90.40 -21.60
CA ARG A 267 24.45 91.44 -20.75
C ARG A 267 25.71 92.04 -21.40
N ALA A 268 26.52 91.25 -22.10
CA ALA A 268 27.68 91.74 -22.84
C ALA A 268 27.29 92.63 -24.04
N GLN A 269 26.23 92.28 -24.76
CA GLN A 269 25.68 93.10 -25.84
C GLN A 269 25.02 94.38 -25.30
N GLN A 270 24.31 94.31 -24.16
CA GLN A 270 23.78 95.48 -23.48
C GLN A 270 24.90 96.43 -23.02
N ALA A 271 25.96 95.90 -22.42
CA ALA A 271 27.13 96.71 -22.01
C ALA A 271 27.86 97.31 -23.22
N ARG A 272 27.96 96.60 -24.35
CA ARG A 272 28.49 97.14 -25.62
C ARG A 272 27.60 98.25 -26.19
N ALA A 273 26.28 98.08 -26.15
CA ALA A 273 25.32 99.09 -26.59
C ALA A 273 25.44 100.36 -25.74
N GLN A 274 25.45 100.22 -24.40
CA GLN A 274 25.64 101.34 -23.47
C GLN A 274 27.01 102.02 -23.66
N ALA A 275 28.08 101.25 -23.91
CA ALA A 275 29.39 101.82 -24.23
C ALA A 275 29.39 102.56 -25.58
N ALA A 276 28.66 102.06 -26.59
CA ALA A 276 28.50 102.74 -27.87
C ALA A 276 27.63 104.01 -27.78
N GLU A 277 26.59 104.01 -26.94
CA GLU A 277 25.79 105.20 -26.61
C GLU A 277 26.65 106.23 -25.88
N HIS A 278 27.41 105.84 -24.85
CA HIS A 278 28.34 106.74 -24.17
C HIS A 278 29.44 107.28 -25.09
N ALA A 279 29.95 106.47 -26.03
CA ALA A 279 30.91 106.91 -27.04
C ALA A 279 30.30 107.88 -28.06
N ARG A 280 29.07 107.63 -28.52
CA ARG A 280 28.29 108.56 -29.37
C ARG A 280 28.07 109.87 -28.63
N ASP A 281 27.65 109.83 -27.37
CA ASP A 281 27.33 111.02 -26.59
C ASP A 281 28.59 111.78 -26.17
N ALA A 282 29.74 111.11 -26.03
CA ALA A 282 31.05 111.75 -25.96
C ALA A 282 31.38 112.45 -27.29
N ALA A 283 31.32 111.74 -28.42
CA ALA A 283 31.60 112.31 -29.75
C ALA A 283 30.69 113.50 -30.11
N LEU A 284 29.41 113.48 -29.70
CA LEU A 284 28.49 114.61 -29.85
C LEU A 284 28.89 115.82 -28.99
N ARG A 285 29.38 115.60 -27.77
CA ARG A 285 29.92 116.68 -26.93
C ARG A 285 31.25 117.22 -27.45
N ASP A 286 32.11 116.35 -27.99
CA ASP A 286 33.36 116.75 -28.64
C ASP A 286 33.10 117.53 -29.93
N LEU A 287 32.09 117.15 -30.72
CA LEU A 287 31.60 117.88 -31.88
C LEU A 287 31.07 119.26 -31.47
N GLN A 288 30.16 119.34 -30.49
CA GLN A 288 29.66 120.61 -29.96
C GLN A 288 30.78 121.50 -29.41
N ALA A 289 31.78 120.92 -28.75
CA ALA A 289 32.97 121.65 -28.30
C ALA A 289 33.89 122.06 -29.46
N ALA A 290 33.93 121.31 -30.57
CA ALA A 290 34.65 121.69 -31.79
C ALA A 290 33.91 122.81 -32.56
N GLU A 291 32.59 122.74 -32.66
CA GLU A 291 31.72 123.79 -33.22
C GLU A 291 31.83 125.09 -32.41
N ALA A 292 31.79 125.02 -31.08
CA ALA A 292 32.00 126.18 -30.22
C ALA A 292 33.42 126.77 -30.39
N ARG A 293 34.45 125.93 -30.54
CA ARG A 293 35.82 126.38 -30.86
C ARG A 293 35.92 127.00 -32.26
N ALA A 294 35.22 126.46 -33.25
CA ALA A 294 35.16 127.00 -34.60
C ALA A 294 34.45 128.36 -34.63
N ALA A 295 33.30 128.50 -33.97
CA ALA A 295 32.58 129.77 -33.84
C ALA A 295 33.38 130.84 -33.08
N ALA A 296 34.15 130.44 -32.07
CA ALA A 296 35.07 131.33 -31.37
C ALA A 296 36.26 131.77 -32.26
N LEU A 297 36.83 130.85 -33.05
CA LEU A 297 37.89 131.17 -34.02
C LEU A 297 37.38 132.05 -35.16
N GLU A 298 36.17 131.81 -35.68
CA GLU A 298 35.56 132.60 -36.75
C GLU A 298 35.18 134.01 -36.24
N THR A 299 34.69 134.13 -35.01
CA THR A 299 34.48 135.43 -34.36
C THR A 299 35.80 136.18 -34.21
N ARG A 300 36.84 135.51 -33.70
CA ARG A 300 38.18 136.10 -33.57
C ARG A 300 38.81 136.47 -34.92
N ALA A 301 38.48 135.76 -36.00
CA ALA A 301 38.88 136.12 -37.36
C ALA A 301 38.13 137.36 -37.88
N ARG A 302 36.82 137.48 -37.58
CA ARG A 302 36.05 138.71 -37.85
C ARG A 302 36.57 139.91 -37.06
N ASP A 303 36.96 139.72 -35.79
CA ASP A 303 37.56 140.76 -34.95
C ASP A 303 38.92 141.23 -35.50
N LEU A 304 39.77 140.28 -35.93
CA LEU A 304 41.07 140.58 -36.55
C LEU A 304 40.92 141.27 -37.92
N GLN A 305 39.92 140.88 -38.72
CA GLN A 305 39.63 141.54 -39.99
C GLN A 305 39.16 142.99 -39.75
N ALA A 306 38.23 143.22 -38.82
CA ALA A 306 37.78 144.56 -38.47
C ALA A 306 38.92 145.44 -37.94
N ALA A 307 39.84 144.88 -37.15
CA ALA A 307 41.04 145.59 -36.70
C ALA A 307 42.02 145.92 -37.84
N ALA A 308 42.15 145.04 -38.84
CA ALA A 308 42.96 145.29 -40.04
C ALA A 308 42.35 146.36 -40.95
N ASP A 309 41.03 146.34 -41.13
CA ASP A 309 40.29 147.33 -41.91
C ASP A 309 40.32 148.72 -41.24
N GLN A 310 40.22 148.78 -39.90
CA GLN A 310 40.42 150.02 -39.13
C GLN A 310 41.85 150.55 -39.29
N ALA A 311 42.87 149.70 -39.15
CA ALA A 311 44.27 150.10 -39.34
C ALA A 311 44.55 150.57 -40.77
N ALA A 312 43.87 150.02 -41.78
CA ALA A 312 43.94 150.48 -43.17
C ALA A 312 43.29 151.87 -43.35
N ALA A 313 42.15 152.12 -42.70
CA ALA A 313 41.49 153.43 -42.68
C ALA A 313 42.36 154.50 -41.99
N ASP A 314 42.93 154.19 -40.83
CA ASP A 314 43.83 155.09 -40.09
C ASP A 314 45.10 155.40 -40.92
N ALA A 315 45.67 154.39 -41.58
CA ALA A 315 46.81 154.54 -42.49
C ALA A 315 46.48 155.28 -43.80
N ALA A 316 45.20 155.39 -44.18
CA ALA A 316 44.75 156.26 -45.27
C ALA A 316 44.59 157.71 -44.79
N GLY A 317 43.99 157.91 -43.60
CA GLY A 317 43.88 159.23 -42.96
C GLY A 317 45.24 159.88 -42.70
N ALA A 318 46.22 159.12 -42.22
CA ALA A 318 47.58 159.59 -42.01
C ALA A 318 48.26 160.07 -43.32
N ARG A 319 48.01 159.38 -44.45
CA ARG A 319 48.54 159.79 -45.76
C ARG A 319 47.86 161.04 -46.31
N ALA A 320 46.55 161.17 -46.11
CA ALA A 320 45.83 162.40 -46.47
C ALA A 320 46.31 163.61 -45.66
N ALA A 321 46.60 163.43 -44.37
CA ALA A 321 47.19 164.47 -43.52
C ALA A 321 48.60 164.88 -43.98
N LEU A 322 49.45 163.91 -44.36
CA LEU A 322 50.81 164.19 -44.86
C LEU A 322 50.77 165.04 -46.14
N ALA A 323 49.95 164.63 -47.12
CA ALA A 323 49.78 165.37 -48.38
C ALA A 323 49.20 166.79 -48.17
N ALA A 324 48.35 166.97 -47.16
CA ALA A 324 47.85 168.30 -46.79
C ALA A 324 48.96 169.21 -46.22
N CYS A 325 49.89 168.66 -45.41
CA CYS A 325 51.07 169.40 -44.95
C CYS A 325 52.02 169.76 -46.11
N GLU A 326 52.30 168.82 -47.00
CA GLU A 326 53.16 169.04 -48.18
C GLU A 326 52.60 170.15 -49.09
N ALA A 327 51.28 170.18 -49.31
CA ALA A 327 50.60 171.22 -50.07
C ALA A 327 50.64 172.61 -49.40
N VAL A 328 50.77 172.69 -48.07
CA VAL A 328 50.97 173.95 -47.33
C VAL A 328 52.42 174.41 -47.45
N SER A 329 53.40 173.52 -47.29
CA SER A 329 54.83 173.84 -47.47
C SER A 329 55.11 174.43 -48.86
N ALA A 330 54.64 173.77 -49.92
CA ALA A 330 54.83 174.23 -51.30
C ALA A 330 54.24 175.64 -51.56
N ARG A 331 53.12 175.99 -50.90
CA ARG A 331 52.54 177.34 -50.96
C ARG A 331 53.40 178.38 -50.24
N LEU A 332 53.97 178.02 -49.09
CA LEU A 332 54.86 178.91 -48.33
C LEU A 332 56.17 179.18 -49.07
N ASP A 333 56.79 178.14 -49.66
CA ASP A 333 58.00 178.30 -50.48
C ASP A 333 57.75 179.20 -51.70
N THR A 334 56.59 179.06 -52.35
CA THR A 334 56.19 179.89 -53.49
C THR A 334 56.03 181.37 -53.09
N ALA A 335 55.40 181.65 -51.94
CA ALA A 335 55.26 183.00 -51.42
C ALA A 335 56.60 183.62 -50.99
N LEU A 336 57.49 182.82 -50.40
CA LEU A 336 58.81 183.25 -49.93
C LEU A 336 59.76 183.55 -51.10
N ALA A 337 59.62 182.83 -52.22
CA ALA A 337 60.29 183.16 -53.48
C ALA A 337 59.83 184.51 -54.07
N ALA A 338 58.52 184.77 -54.08
CA ALA A 338 57.96 186.04 -54.57
C ALA A 338 58.45 187.25 -53.75
N ALA A 339 58.37 187.17 -52.42
CA ALA A 339 58.85 188.24 -51.53
C ALA A 339 60.35 188.54 -51.70
N ARG A 340 61.17 187.54 -52.06
CA ARG A 340 62.60 187.73 -52.36
C ARG A 340 62.84 188.46 -53.69
N ALA A 341 61.98 188.30 -54.68
CA ALA A 341 62.06 189.03 -55.95
C ALA A 341 61.70 190.52 -55.78
N GLU A 342 60.59 190.81 -55.08
CA GLU A 342 60.18 192.19 -54.76
C GLU A 342 61.25 192.93 -53.94
N ALA A 343 61.86 192.24 -52.97
CA ALA A 343 62.95 192.76 -52.15
C ALA A 343 64.29 192.89 -52.90
N ALA A 344 64.41 192.39 -54.15
CA ALA A 344 65.54 192.66 -55.03
C ALA A 344 65.30 193.92 -55.87
N GLU A 345 64.11 194.04 -56.49
CA GLU A 345 63.75 195.23 -57.28
C GLU A 345 63.82 196.54 -56.48
N GLN A 346 63.41 196.54 -55.21
CA GLN A 346 63.50 197.75 -54.39
C GLN A 346 64.95 198.19 -54.15
N ARG A 347 65.89 197.25 -53.96
CA ARG A 347 67.32 197.56 -53.79
C ARG A 347 67.92 198.10 -55.08
N GLU A 348 67.54 197.55 -56.23
CA GLU A 348 68.02 198.05 -57.52
C GLU A 348 67.48 199.46 -57.82
N ARG A 349 66.23 199.76 -57.44
CA ARG A 349 65.66 201.11 -57.50
C ARG A 349 66.38 202.09 -56.57
N ALA A 350 66.71 201.68 -55.34
CA ALA A 350 67.46 202.51 -54.38
C ALA A 350 68.88 202.83 -54.88
N ALA A 351 69.64 201.81 -55.30
CA ALA A 351 71.03 201.99 -55.76
C ALA A 351 71.15 202.93 -56.97
N ARG A 352 70.16 202.93 -57.88
CA ARG A 352 70.10 203.86 -59.02
C ARG A 352 69.82 205.32 -58.60
N ALA A 353 69.14 205.54 -57.47
CA ALA A 353 68.90 206.87 -56.92
C ALA A 353 70.13 207.41 -56.17
N GLU A 354 70.77 206.58 -55.34
CA GLU A 354 71.98 206.95 -54.58
C GLU A 354 73.14 207.32 -55.51
N ALA A 355 73.36 206.53 -56.58
CA ALA A 355 74.40 206.80 -57.58
C ALA A 355 74.21 208.14 -58.32
N ALA A 356 72.96 208.61 -58.48
CA ALA A 356 72.66 209.88 -59.12
C ALA A 356 72.94 211.09 -58.20
N ALA A 357 72.73 210.94 -56.88
CA ALA A 357 73.02 211.97 -55.90
C ALA A 357 74.54 212.14 -55.68
N THR A 358 75.25 211.04 -55.40
CA THR A 358 76.68 211.08 -55.05
C THR A 358 77.57 211.63 -56.17
N ALA A 359 77.17 211.45 -57.44
CA ALA A 359 77.91 211.96 -58.59
C ALA A 359 77.87 213.50 -58.72
N ALA A 360 76.86 214.17 -58.17
CA ALA A 360 76.73 215.62 -58.20
C ALA A 360 77.50 216.30 -57.06
N GLU A 361 77.38 215.77 -55.83
CA GLU A 361 77.98 216.38 -54.63
C GLU A 361 79.51 216.25 -54.60
N ALA A 362 80.05 215.16 -55.16
CA ALA A 362 81.49 214.93 -55.24
C ALA A 362 82.28 216.00 -56.04
N ALA A 363 81.61 216.77 -56.91
CA ALA A 363 82.22 217.87 -57.64
C ALA A 363 82.24 219.20 -56.86
N ALA A 364 81.42 219.35 -55.82
CA ALA A 364 81.28 220.58 -55.04
C ALA A 364 82.14 220.58 -53.76
N ALA A 365 82.39 219.41 -53.17
CA ALA A 365 82.98 219.29 -51.83
C ALA A 365 84.49 219.60 -51.72
N ALA A 366 85.15 220.06 -52.79
CA ALA A 366 86.54 220.53 -52.74
C ALA A 366 86.69 221.93 -52.10
N ALA A 367 85.59 222.65 -51.84
CA ALA A 367 85.62 223.94 -51.15
C ALA A 367 84.28 224.25 -50.41
N GLY A 368 84.20 224.00 -49.09
CA GLY A 368 83.18 224.66 -48.24
C GLY A 368 82.55 223.87 -47.09
N ALA A 369 83.13 223.99 -45.89
CA ALA A 369 82.46 224.28 -44.61
C ALA A 369 81.20 223.49 -44.08
N ARG A 370 81.45 222.73 -42.98
CA ARG A 370 80.64 222.60 -41.72
C ARG A 370 79.40 221.66 -41.63
N HIS A 371 79.36 220.88 -40.53
CA HIS A 371 78.17 220.23 -39.88
C HIS A 371 77.53 219.06 -40.68
N PRO A 372 76.55 218.25 -40.17
CA PRO A 372 76.08 217.94 -38.79
C PRO A 372 76.94 216.82 -38.11
N GLY A 373 76.51 215.93 -37.17
CA GLY A 373 75.32 215.88 -36.27
C GLY A 373 74.44 214.59 -36.32
N ASP A 374 74.47 213.77 -35.25
CA ASP A 374 73.53 212.68 -34.81
C ASP A 374 73.17 211.51 -35.79
N ASP A 375 72.68 210.32 -35.39
CA ASP A 375 72.40 209.71 -34.07
C ASP A 375 72.73 208.18 -34.04
N ARG A 376 72.49 207.50 -32.90
CA ARG A 376 72.70 206.07 -32.54
C ARG A 376 71.37 205.34 -32.29
N SER A 377 71.27 204.01 -32.16
CA SER A 377 72.05 202.83 -32.62
C SER A 377 71.31 201.53 -32.19
N ASP A 378 71.60 200.39 -32.83
CA ASP A 378 71.88 199.03 -32.26
C ASP A 378 71.25 198.55 -30.92
N GLN A 379 70.88 197.26 -30.72
CA GLN A 379 70.84 196.06 -31.58
C GLN A 379 70.05 194.91 -30.90
N ASP A 380 69.67 193.89 -31.68
CA ASP A 380 69.24 192.55 -31.20
C ASP A 380 70.37 191.75 -30.52
N ARG A 381 70.02 190.77 -29.66
CA ARG A 381 70.85 189.54 -29.50
C ARG A 381 70.22 188.32 -28.81
N SER A 382 70.28 187.19 -29.54
CA SER A 382 70.54 185.78 -29.09
C SER A 382 69.58 185.01 -28.14
N GLY A 383 69.30 183.75 -28.48
CA GLY A 383 68.72 182.73 -27.58
C GLY A 383 68.36 181.38 -28.25
N GLU A 384 68.99 180.28 -27.83
CA GLU A 384 68.83 178.86 -28.25
C GLU A 384 68.49 177.99 -26.98
N PRO A 385 68.35 176.64 -26.96
CA PRO A 385 68.09 175.60 -28.00
C PRO A 385 67.14 174.41 -27.54
N ALA A 386 67.05 173.35 -28.38
CA ALA A 386 67.04 171.88 -28.07
C ALA A 386 65.86 171.11 -27.39
N ASP A 387 65.61 169.90 -27.94
CA ASP A 387 65.12 168.59 -27.39
C ASP A 387 63.98 168.48 -26.34
N GLY A 388 63.34 167.32 -26.11
CA GLY A 388 63.44 165.97 -26.69
C GLY A 388 62.47 164.99 -25.99
N ARG A 389 61.94 163.97 -26.69
CA ARG A 389 60.88 163.06 -26.16
C ARG A 389 61.43 161.88 -25.32
N PRO A 390 60.55 161.25 -24.51
CA PRO A 390 60.39 159.79 -24.65
C PRO A 390 58.93 159.34 -24.91
N ARG A 391 58.74 158.04 -25.16
CA ARG A 391 57.45 157.38 -25.44
C ARG A 391 56.78 156.80 -24.16
N PRO A 392 55.46 156.58 -24.15
CA PRO A 392 54.81 155.53 -23.36
C PRO A 392 54.95 154.14 -24.03
N GLN A 393 54.29 153.14 -23.43
CA GLN A 393 54.43 151.69 -23.71
C GLN A 393 53.67 151.24 -24.97
#